data_AF-L1JQ65-F1
#
_entry.id   AF-L1JQ65-F1
#
_cell.length_a   1.000
_cell.length_b   1.000
_cell.length_c   1.000
_cell.angle_alpha   90.00
_cell.angle_beta   90.00
_cell.angle_gamma   90.00
#
_symmetry.space_group_name_H-M   'P 1'
#
loop_
_entity.id
_entity.type
_entity.pdbx_description
1 polymer ?
#
loop_
_entity_poly.entity_id
_entity_poly.type
_entity_poly.pdbx_seq_one_letter_code
_entity_poly.pdbx_strand_id
1 'polypeptide(L)'
;MSRAMACEGEEAMELTCVSESSERESEARGTHNKPLEFCYFYTHSKGDFLQSCIRERIVYKYKPSAIFFSPEPLSAVLAWPRAQLALALLSATWLVFITLKLQSIQSAGYFSLVNEEARVREFSTAAFGRDRELACSWELVLEMFISFLLGVSGLLISILAHTSRIELAKLLMLVTGFVGITTNFIIFVKLTLQGSARSGLRTPSWFFLVNVMTDVLLFPMPLAVNESWVVELVLLDSIVHLSVEFADGQLPYLYMLMATVALSFLLARERMRWRVLREMRQEQEGAWEEEWMKMRGSWALRSLTKALRVGPDYRSFAFGSFGPIVIVSSERRQDEEAELDYIPACNPKTNTKVQTSPDSLDQLYAQAILIEPVFLLKVQALAFASDGYFPLDSCQDSSPEYVRWRDAVRDDTLADRVRWAAIKSASRAIEKLTIVFAGLEELLLGVKAVLDDPELEVVRIKNRLDPGFDSTLSGGYRDVAINVRVLILQDFHALKSMDGHKRYVQFRNIRLNKTERHQLYTYLSFPRPALGA
;
A
#
# COMPACT_ATOMS: atom_id res chain seq x y z
N MET A 1 27.39 16.68 -36.97
CA MET A 1 27.35 17.64 -35.85
C MET A 1 25.88 18.04 -35.67
N SER A 2 25.11 17.24 -34.93
CA SER A 2 24.78 17.38 -33.49
C SER A 2 23.93 18.63 -33.25
N ARG A 3 22.68 18.58 -32.78
CA ARG A 3 22.05 17.70 -31.78
C ARG A 3 20.54 17.56 -32.08
N ALA A 4 20.06 16.33 -32.06
CA ALA A 4 18.65 16.00 -31.83
C ALA A 4 18.43 15.90 -30.30
N MET A 5 17.39 16.54 -29.79
CA MET A 5 16.93 16.41 -28.40
C MET A 5 15.59 15.68 -28.45
N ALA A 6 15.62 14.40 -28.07
CA ALA A 6 14.43 13.60 -27.82
C ALA A 6 13.88 13.97 -26.44
N CYS A 7 12.58 14.27 -26.36
CA CYS A 7 11.80 14.19 -25.13
C CYS A 7 10.75 13.10 -25.37
N GLU A 8 11.04 11.92 -24.83
CA GLU A 8 10.05 10.90 -24.45
C GLU A 8 9.18 11.54 -23.36
N GLY A 9 7.84 11.56 -23.41
CA GLY A 9 6.93 10.45 -23.66
C GLY A 9 6.15 10.24 -22.35
N GLU A 10 5.11 11.03 -22.12
CA GLU A 10 4.19 10.90 -20.97
C GLU A 10 3.32 9.66 -21.14
N GLU A 11 3.49 8.67 -20.27
CA GLU A 11 2.55 7.57 -20.12
C GLU A 11 1.41 7.99 -19.17
N ALA A 12 0.30 8.45 -19.76
CA ALA A 12 -1.01 8.39 -19.12
C ALA A 12 -1.46 6.92 -19.10
N MET A 13 -1.31 6.26 -17.96
CA MET A 13 -1.77 4.88 -17.78
C MET A 13 -3.27 4.87 -17.51
N GLU A 14 -4.06 4.64 -18.57
CA GLU A 14 -5.45 4.21 -18.48
C GLU A 14 -5.55 2.93 -17.64
N LEU A 15 -6.49 2.93 -16.71
CA LEU A 15 -6.87 1.78 -15.91
C LEU A 15 -7.85 0.92 -16.72
N THR A 16 -7.42 0.43 -17.89
CA THR A 16 -8.12 -0.59 -18.68
C THR A 16 -7.57 -1.97 -18.32
N CYS A 17 -7.77 -2.38 -17.06
CA CYS A 17 -7.69 -3.79 -16.68
C CYS A 17 -9.07 -4.44 -16.85
N VAL A 18 -9.56 -4.46 -18.09
CA VAL A 18 -10.54 -5.46 -18.54
C VAL A 18 -9.82 -6.32 -19.57
N SER A 19 -9.75 -7.61 -19.27
CA SER A 19 -8.98 -8.64 -19.95
C SER A 19 -9.34 -8.87 -21.42
N GLU A 20 -8.34 -8.80 -22.33
CA GLU A 20 -8.40 -9.31 -23.71
C GLU A 20 -8.79 -10.81 -23.79
N SER A 21 -8.62 -11.57 -22.71
CA SER A 21 -9.03 -12.98 -22.66
C SER A 21 -10.54 -13.20 -22.44
N SER A 22 -11.28 -12.16 -22.02
CA SER A 22 -12.75 -12.17 -21.87
C SER A 22 -13.45 -11.62 -23.13
N GLU A 23 -12.75 -10.85 -23.96
CA GLU A 23 -13.32 -10.26 -25.17
C GLU A 23 -13.63 -11.31 -26.25
N ARG A 24 -12.79 -12.34 -26.40
CA ARG A 24 -13.01 -13.36 -27.46
C ARG A 24 -14.16 -14.34 -27.19
N GLU A 25 -14.61 -14.50 -25.94
CA GLU A 25 -15.80 -15.29 -25.62
C GLU A 25 -17.08 -14.45 -25.44
N SER A 26 -16.97 -13.12 -25.34
CA SER A 26 -18.11 -12.22 -25.07
C SER A 26 -18.64 -11.44 -26.28
N GLU A 27 -17.97 -11.47 -27.43
CA GLU A 27 -18.49 -10.87 -28.67
C GLU A 27 -19.74 -11.58 -29.26
N ALA A 28 -20.09 -12.77 -28.76
CA ALA A 28 -21.21 -13.55 -29.29
C ALA A 28 -22.58 -13.29 -28.63
N ARG A 29 -22.69 -12.43 -27.59
CA ARG A 29 -23.98 -12.20 -26.90
C ARG A 29 -24.23 -10.73 -26.58
N GLY A 30 -25.32 -10.24 -27.17
CA GLY A 30 -26.03 -8.96 -27.03
C GLY A 30 -25.64 -7.98 -25.91
N THR A 31 -25.63 -6.71 -26.30
CA THR A 31 -25.50 -5.47 -25.52
C THR A 31 -26.44 -5.40 -24.31
N HIS A 32 -26.02 -5.98 -23.18
CA HIS A 32 -26.61 -5.76 -21.85
C HIS A 32 -25.77 -4.75 -21.04
N ASN A 33 -26.43 -3.92 -20.22
CA ASN A 33 -25.86 -2.84 -19.42
C ASN A 33 -24.91 -3.35 -18.30
N LYS A 34 -23.67 -3.67 -18.67
CA LYS A 34 -22.65 -4.28 -17.80
C LYS A 34 -22.34 -3.54 -16.48
N PRO A 35 -22.28 -2.19 -16.39
CA PRO A 35 -21.87 -1.50 -15.16
C PRO A 35 -22.90 -1.58 -14.02
N LEU A 36 -24.19 -1.52 -14.37
CA LEU A 36 -25.30 -1.55 -13.42
C LEU A 36 -25.60 -2.97 -12.93
N GLU A 37 -25.47 -3.97 -13.81
CA GLU A 37 -25.54 -5.38 -13.42
C GLU A 37 -24.36 -5.76 -12.52
N PHE A 38 -23.15 -5.24 -12.80
CA PHE A 38 -21.99 -5.36 -11.92
C PHE A 38 -22.25 -4.75 -10.54
N CYS A 39 -22.69 -3.48 -10.47
CA CYS A 39 -22.99 -2.84 -9.19
C CYS A 39 -24.10 -3.58 -8.43
N TYR A 40 -25.16 -4.02 -9.12
CA TYR A 40 -26.25 -4.76 -8.49
C TYR A 40 -25.80 -6.12 -7.94
N PHE A 41 -25.00 -6.87 -8.72
CA PHE A 41 -24.50 -8.18 -8.32
C PHE A 41 -23.51 -8.07 -7.15
N TYR A 42 -22.55 -7.16 -7.22
CA TYR A 42 -21.50 -7.01 -6.19
C TYR A 42 -21.93 -6.18 -4.98
N THR A 43 -23.06 -5.46 -5.02
CA THR A 43 -23.64 -4.88 -3.79
C THR A 43 -24.36 -5.91 -2.92
N HIS A 44 -24.82 -7.02 -3.51
CA HIS A 44 -25.62 -8.04 -2.82
C HIS A 44 -24.88 -9.38 -2.63
N SER A 45 -23.82 -9.63 -3.40
CA SER A 45 -22.96 -10.82 -3.27
C SER A 45 -21.57 -10.44 -2.78
N LYS A 46 -20.92 -11.33 -2.04
CA LYS A 46 -19.54 -11.12 -1.59
C LYS A 46 -18.60 -11.35 -2.76
N GLY A 47 -17.97 -10.28 -3.27
CA GLY A 47 -16.79 -10.40 -4.11
C GLY A 47 -15.53 -10.66 -3.26
N ASP A 48 -14.52 -11.29 -3.86
CA ASP A 48 -13.13 -11.41 -3.34
C ASP A 48 -12.10 -10.79 -4.32
N PHE A 49 -12.52 -10.02 -5.32
CA PHE A 49 -11.62 -9.55 -6.38
C PHE A 49 -10.64 -8.51 -5.86
N LEU A 50 -11.13 -7.36 -5.37
CA LEU A 50 -10.25 -6.30 -4.85
C LEU A 50 -9.43 -6.77 -3.65
N GLN A 51 -10.04 -7.61 -2.81
CA GLN A 51 -9.38 -8.19 -1.65
C GLN A 51 -8.28 -9.18 -2.07
N SER A 52 -8.50 -9.97 -3.12
CA SER A 52 -7.44 -10.77 -3.76
C SER A 52 -6.35 -9.91 -4.36
N CYS A 53 -6.67 -8.81 -5.05
CA CYS A 53 -5.65 -7.93 -5.63
C CYS A 53 -4.73 -7.30 -4.57
N ILE A 54 -5.29 -6.92 -3.42
CA ILE A 54 -4.52 -6.41 -2.27
C ILE A 54 -3.69 -7.54 -1.65
N ARG A 55 -4.31 -8.71 -1.43
CA ARG A 55 -3.63 -9.91 -0.88
C ARG A 55 -2.46 -10.36 -1.75
N GLU A 56 -2.64 -10.35 -3.06
CA GLU A 56 -1.62 -10.68 -4.06
C GLU A 56 -0.63 -9.53 -4.32
N ARG A 57 -0.88 -8.37 -3.71
CA ARG A 57 -0.04 -7.16 -3.79
C ARG A 57 0.32 -6.78 -5.22
N ILE A 58 -0.68 -6.85 -6.10
CA ILE A 58 -0.53 -6.68 -7.56
C ILE A 58 0.17 -5.36 -7.92
N VAL A 59 0.00 -4.31 -7.11
CA VAL A 59 0.65 -3.00 -7.29
C VAL A 59 2.16 -3.10 -7.48
N TYR A 60 2.86 -3.96 -6.75
CA TYR A 60 4.33 -4.07 -6.86
C TYR A 60 4.78 -4.83 -8.11
N LYS A 61 3.90 -5.62 -8.73
CA LYS A 61 4.19 -6.30 -10.00
C LYS A 61 4.30 -5.28 -11.14
N TYR A 62 3.41 -4.28 -11.14
CA TYR A 62 3.35 -3.25 -12.20
C TYR A 62 4.16 -2.00 -11.87
N LYS A 63 4.30 -1.63 -10.59
CA LYS A 63 5.04 -0.44 -10.15
C LYS A 63 6.11 -0.80 -9.12
N PRO A 64 7.27 -1.36 -9.55
CA PRO A 64 8.35 -1.75 -8.64
C PRO A 64 8.92 -0.58 -7.82
N SER A 65 8.83 0.65 -8.31
CA SER A 65 9.25 1.84 -7.55
C SER A 65 8.44 2.07 -6.27
N ALA A 66 7.21 1.54 -6.19
CA ALA A 66 6.41 1.59 -4.97
C ALA A 66 7.00 0.73 -3.84
N ILE A 67 7.87 -0.23 -4.14
CA ILE A 67 8.53 -1.10 -3.14
C ILE A 67 9.38 -0.25 -2.18
N PHE A 68 10.07 0.77 -2.68
CA PHE A 68 10.95 1.64 -1.87
C PHE A 68 10.21 2.40 -0.77
N PHE A 69 8.90 2.58 -0.91
CA PHE A 69 8.05 3.33 0.01
C PHE A 69 6.98 2.44 0.67
N SER A 70 7.11 1.13 0.53
CA SER A 70 6.21 0.18 1.18
C SER A 70 6.43 0.21 2.70
N PRO A 71 5.37 0.21 3.53
CA PRO A 71 5.49 -0.01 4.97
C PRO A 71 5.97 -1.44 5.30
N GLU A 72 5.83 -2.34 4.32
CA GLU A 72 6.24 -3.74 4.35
C GLU A 72 7.15 -4.00 3.14
N PRO A 73 8.43 -3.59 3.21
CA PRO A 73 9.36 -3.65 2.08
C PRO A 73 9.75 -5.08 1.69
N LEU A 74 9.93 -6.02 2.63
CA LEU A 74 10.26 -7.41 2.35
C LEU A 74 9.12 -8.13 1.61
N SER A 75 7.89 -7.98 2.09
CA SER A 75 6.67 -8.49 1.47
C SER A 75 6.46 -7.89 0.09
N ALA A 76 6.75 -6.59 -0.09
CA ALA A 76 6.70 -5.94 -1.39
C ALA A 76 7.77 -6.46 -2.36
N VAL A 77 9.00 -6.71 -1.89
CA VAL A 77 10.06 -7.35 -2.67
C VAL A 77 9.68 -8.78 -3.04
N LEU A 78 9.15 -9.57 -2.09
CA LEU A 78 8.71 -10.95 -2.33
C LEU A 78 7.52 -11.03 -3.29
N ALA A 79 6.71 -9.98 -3.43
CA ALA A 79 5.65 -9.92 -4.43
C ALA A 79 6.18 -9.66 -5.85
N TRP A 80 7.44 -9.23 -6.00
CA TRP A 80 8.02 -8.87 -7.29
C TRP A 80 8.68 -10.09 -7.98
N PRO A 81 8.20 -10.54 -9.15
CA PRO A 81 8.66 -11.79 -9.77
C PRO A 81 10.17 -11.84 -10.06
N ARG A 82 10.80 -10.70 -10.39
CA ARG A 82 12.24 -10.63 -10.64
C ARG A 82 13.05 -10.86 -9.36
N ALA A 83 12.58 -10.35 -8.23
CA ALA A 83 13.22 -10.61 -6.94
C ALA A 83 13.03 -12.07 -6.49
N GLN A 84 11.85 -12.66 -6.74
CA GLN A 84 11.61 -14.09 -6.48
C GLN A 84 12.60 -14.99 -7.25
N LEU A 85 12.78 -14.70 -8.54
CA LEU A 85 13.74 -15.41 -9.39
C LEU A 85 15.18 -15.20 -8.91
N ALA A 86 15.57 -13.96 -8.59
CA ALA A 86 16.90 -13.67 -8.07
C ALA A 86 17.17 -14.42 -6.76
N LEU A 87 16.21 -14.42 -5.83
CA LEU A 87 16.30 -15.17 -4.58
C LEU A 87 16.44 -16.67 -4.85
N ALA A 88 15.65 -17.24 -5.77
CA ALA A 88 15.73 -18.65 -6.11
C ALA A 88 17.11 -19.03 -6.69
N LEU A 89 17.65 -18.21 -7.59
CA LEU A 89 18.97 -18.41 -8.18
C LEU A 89 20.10 -18.30 -7.14
N LEU A 90 20.03 -17.32 -6.24
CA LEU A 90 20.99 -17.16 -5.15
C LEU A 90 20.93 -18.36 -4.20
N SER A 91 19.75 -18.82 -3.80
CA SER A 91 19.57 -19.98 -2.94
C SER A 91 20.04 -21.28 -3.59
N ALA A 92 19.78 -21.48 -4.89
CA ALA A 92 20.29 -22.63 -5.63
C ALA A 92 21.82 -22.61 -5.73
N THR A 93 22.40 -21.44 -6.02
CA THR A 93 23.87 -21.26 -6.08
C THR A 93 24.52 -21.53 -4.72
N TRP A 94 23.88 -21.09 -3.63
CA TRP A 94 24.31 -21.35 -2.27
C TRP A 94 24.31 -22.85 -1.93
N LEU A 95 23.27 -23.59 -2.33
CA LEU A 95 23.21 -25.05 -2.15
C LEU A 95 24.30 -25.77 -2.94
N VAL A 96 24.57 -25.33 -4.18
CA VAL A 96 25.69 -25.87 -4.97
C VAL A 96 27.02 -25.61 -4.26
N PHE A 97 27.24 -24.39 -3.77
CA PHE A 97 28.45 -24.05 -3.01
C PHE A 97 28.64 -24.92 -1.76
N ILE A 98 27.58 -25.13 -0.97
CA ILE A 98 27.63 -26.00 0.21
C ILE A 98 27.92 -27.45 -0.17
N THR A 99 27.33 -27.93 -1.26
CA THR A 99 27.55 -29.30 -1.74
C THR A 99 29.01 -29.49 -2.17
N LEU A 100 29.58 -28.51 -2.88
CA LEU A 100 31.00 -28.51 -3.25
C LEU A 100 31.92 -28.42 -2.02
N LYS A 101 31.55 -27.60 -1.02
CA LYS A 101 32.26 -27.53 0.26
C LYS A 101 32.24 -28.89 0.98
N LEU A 102 31.09 -29.55 1.03
CA LEU A 102 30.95 -30.89 1.62
C LEU A 102 31.79 -31.93 0.87
N GLN A 103 31.75 -31.91 -0.46
CA GLN A 103 32.55 -32.80 -1.31
C GLN A 103 34.06 -32.57 -1.11
N SER A 104 34.50 -31.32 -0.95
CA SER A 104 35.89 -30.98 -0.65
C SER A 104 36.32 -31.60 0.69
N ILE A 105 35.52 -31.43 1.75
CA ILE A 105 35.79 -32.03 3.07
C ILE A 105 35.82 -33.57 2.98
N GLN A 106 34.92 -34.16 2.18
CA GLN A 106 34.91 -35.60 1.91
C GLN A 106 36.19 -36.07 1.22
N SER A 107 36.60 -35.38 0.17
CA SER A 107 37.80 -35.71 -0.61
C SER A 107 39.09 -35.58 0.18
N ALA A 108 39.13 -34.69 1.17
CA ALA A 108 40.27 -34.53 2.07
C ALA A 108 40.37 -35.64 3.15
N GLY A 109 39.46 -36.62 3.14
CA GLY A 109 39.54 -37.81 3.99
C GLY A 109 39.02 -37.62 5.42
N TYR A 110 38.31 -36.52 5.70
CA TYR A 110 37.77 -36.22 7.04
C TYR A 110 36.51 -37.01 7.42
N PHE A 111 36.10 -38.02 6.65
CA PHE A 111 34.92 -38.85 6.95
C PHE A 111 35.32 -40.28 7.27
N SER A 112 34.96 -40.72 8.47
CA SER A 112 34.95 -42.11 8.89
C SER A 112 33.73 -42.81 8.28
N LEU A 113 33.90 -43.47 7.13
CA LEU A 113 32.98 -44.52 6.73
C LEU A 113 33.30 -45.76 7.58
N VAL A 114 32.44 -46.06 8.54
CA VAL A 114 32.41 -47.37 9.20
C VAL A 114 32.05 -48.37 8.12
N ASN A 115 33.06 -49.06 7.59
CA ASN A 115 32.85 -50.18 6.70
C ASN A 115 32.34 -51.35 7.57
N GLU A 116 31.20 -51.93 7.21
CA GLU A 116 30.55 -53.04 7.93
C GLU A 116 31.44 -54.30 8.05
N GLU A 117 32.57 -54.35 7.34
CA GLU A 117 33.55 -55.42 7.42
C GLU A 117 34.87 -54.95 8.05
N ALA A 118 34.90 -54.91 9.39
CA ALA A 118 36.06 -55.21 10.24
C ALA A 118 37.44 -54.60 9.92
N ARG A 119 37.53 -53.42 9.30
CA ARG A 119 38.77 -52.61 9.28
C ARG A 119 38.45 -51.18 9.67
N VAL A 120 38.43 -50.93 10.97
CA VAL A 120 38.63 -49.59 11.51
C VAL A 120 39.99 -49.14 10.99
N ARG A 121 40.01 -48.21 10.03
CA ARG A 121 41.22 -47.42 9.79
C ARG A 121 41.37 -46.53 11.02
N GLU A 122 42.07 -47.03 12.03
CA GLU A 122 42.55 -46.18 13.12
C GLU A 122 43.38 -45.09 12.47
N PHE A 123 42.88 -43.86 12.51
CA PHE A 123 43.71 -42.72 12.17
C PHE A 123 44.89 -42.71 13.14
N SER A 124 46.08 -42.65 12.58
CA SER A 124 47.31 -42.43 13.34
C SER A 124 47.11 -41.23 14.27
N THR A 125 47.15 -41.49 15.57
CA THR A 125 47.18 -40.51 16.65
C THR A 125 48.34 -39.51 16.51
N ALA A 126 49.32 -39.77 15.64
CA ALA A 126 50.39 -38.84 15.32
C ALA A 126 49.96 -37.65 14.44
N ALA A 127 48.91 -37.79 13.60
CA ALA A 127 48.32 -36.67 12.86
C ALA A 127 47.39 -35.84 13.77
N PHE A 128 46.71 -36.52 14.71
CA PHE A 128 45.85 -35.92 15.74
C PHE A 128 46.59 -34.91 16.64
N GLY A 129 47.85 -35.20 16.99
CA GLY A 129 48.67 -34.33 17.85
C GLY A 129 49.19 -33.06 17.19
N ARG A 130 49.24 -32.99 15.85
CA ARG A 130 49.90 -31.89 15.13
C ARG A 130 48.93 -30.76 14.77
N ASP A 131 47.70 -31.08 14.38
CA ASP A 131 46.74 -30.08 13.88
C ASP A 131 45.48 -29.91 14.74
N ARG A 132 45.21 -30.75 15.75
CA ARG A 132 43.98 -30.72 16.58
C ARG A 132 42.66 -30.70 15.76
N GLU A 133 42.68 -31.12 14.49
CA GLU A 133 41.50 -31.13 13.63
C GLU A 133 40.74 -32.45 13.80
N LEU A 134 39.59 -32.40 14.45
CA LEU A 134 38.66 -33.53 14.52
C LEU A 134 37.96 -33.71 13.17
N ALA A 135 38.34 -34.75 12.44
CA ALA A 135 37.53 -35.33 11.37
C ALA A 135 36.16 -35.74 11.95
N CYS A 136 35.05 -35.24 11.36
CA CYS A 136 33.67 -35.49 11.79
C CYS A 136 33.29 -35.07 13.23
N SER A 137 33.52 -33.82 13.60
CA SER A 137 32.93 -33.26 14.82
C SER A 137 31.41 -32.99 14.64
N TRP A 138 30.60 -33.12 15.69
CA TRP A 138 29.14 -32.87 15.59
C TRP A 138 28.84 -31.38 15.32
N GLU A 139 29.74 -30.46 15.75
CA GLU A 139 29.65 -29.04 15.43
C GLU A 139 29.72 -28.80 13.92
N LEU A 140 30.63 -29.51 13.22
CA LEU A 140 30.74 -29.45 11.76
C LEU A 140 29.43 -29.87 11.09
N VAL A 141 28.80 -30.94 11.59
CA VAL A 141 27.52 -31.43 11.06
C VAL A 141 26.43 -30.37 11.23
N LEU A 142 26.34 -29.74 12.41
CA LEU A 142 25.35 -28.70 12.66
C LEU A 142 25.60 -27.42 11.87
N GLU A 143 26.86 -27.00 11.74
CA GLU A 143 27.24 -25.82 10.94
C GLU A 143 26.90 -26.03 9.46
N MET A 144 27.18 -27.22 8.91
CA MET A 144 26.77 -27.60 7.55
C MET A 144 25.25 -27.73 7.42
N PHE A 145 24.57 -28.25 8.45
CA PHE A 145 23.11 -28.34 8.47
C PHE A 145 22.43 -26.97 8.42
N ILE A 146 22.87 -26.00 9.25
CA ILE A 146 22.33 -24.63 9.20
C ILE A 146 22.55 -24.02 7.82
N SER A 147 23.76 -24.16 7.27
CA SER A 147 24.10 -23.63 5.95
C SER A 147 23.16 -24.19 4.87
N PHE A 148 22.93 -25.51 4.91
CA PHE A 148 22.02 -26.20 3.99
C PHE A 148 20.56 -25.77 4.19
N LEU A 149 20.11 -25.68 5.44
CA LEU A 149 18.77 -25.23 5.81
C LEU A 149 18.49 -23.82 5.27
N LEU A 150 19.46 -22.91 5.33
CA LEU A 150 19.34 -21.57 4.76
C LEU A 150 19.14 -21.59 3.24
N GLY A 151 19.86 -22.45 2.52
CA GLY A 151 19.67 -22.61 1.08
C GLY A 151 18.31 -23.19 0.70
N VAL A 152 17.89 -24.25 1.40
CA VAL A 152 16.58 -24.91 1.15
C VAL A 152 15.43 -23.97 1.51
N SER A 153 15.51 -23.29 2.65
CA SER A 153 14.49 -22.32 3.06
C SER A 153 14.37 -21.18 2.05
N GLY A 154 15.49 -20.64 1.54
CA GLY A 154 15.46 -19.61 0.50
C GLY A 154 14.72 -20.04 -0.78
N LEU A 155 14.93 -21.28 -1.25
CA LEU A 155 14.17 -21.84 -2.37
C LEU A 155 12.67 -21.98 -2.05
N LEU A 156 12.34 -22.50 -0.86
CA LEU A 156 10.95 -22.64 -0.42
C LEU A 156 10.26 -21.29 -0.27
N ILE A 157 10.95 -20.27 0.26
CA ILE A 157 10.48 -18.88 0.35
C ILE A 157 10.15 -18.35 -1.04
N SER A 158 11.03 -18.54 -2.03
CA SER A 158 10.77 -18.16 -3.42
C SER A 158 9.54 -18.86 -4.01
N ILE A 159 9.37 -20.17 -3.76
CA ILE A 159 8.21 -20.94 -4.22
C ILE A 159 6.91 -20.44 -3.56
N LEU A 160 6.95 -20.23 -2.24
CA LEU A 160 5.81 -19.70 -1.49
C LEU A 160 5.43 -18.29 -1.96
N ALA A 161 6.41 -17.43 -2.17
CA ALA A 161 6.20 -16.09 -2.71
C ALA A 161 5.61 -16.14 -4.14
N HIS A 162 6.07 -17.05 -4.99
CA HIS A 162 5.53 -17.27 -6.33
C HIS A 162 4.06 -17.69 -6.31
N THR A 163 3.67 -18.53 -5.34
CA THR A 163 2.27 -18.94 -5.11
C THR A 163 1.45 -17.92 -4.32
N SER A 164 1.94 -16.68 -4.18
CA SER A 164 1.29 -15.59 -3.44
C SER A 164 1.04 -15.88 -1.95
N ARG A 165 1.79 -16.80 -1.35
CA ARG A 165 1.73 -17.15 0.09
C ARG A 165 2.82 -16.43 0.89
N ILE A 166 2.84 -15.10 0.81
CA ILE A 166 3.91 -14.25 1.38
C ILE A 166 3.98 -14.37 2.91
N GLU A 167 2.84 -14.43 3.60
CA GLU A 167 2.83 -14.60 5.07
C GLU A 167 3.44 -15.93 5.52
N LEU A 168 3.21 -17.01 4.77
CA LEU A 168 3.83 -18.30 5.04
C LEU A 168 5.34 -18.27 4.74
N ALA A 169 5.75 -17.52 3.71
CA ALA A 169 7.16 -17.32 3.39
C ALA A 169 7.89 -16.57 4.54
N LYS A 170 7.27 -15.52 5.11
CA LYS A 170 7.80 -14.83 6.30
C LYS A 170 7.86 -15.73 7.53
N LEU A 171 6.81 -16.52 7.77
CA LEU A 171 6.82 -17.50 8.86
C LEU A 171 7.97 -18.50 8.70
N LEU A 172 8.22 -18.98 7.48
CA LEU A 172 9.34 -19.87 7.20
C LEU A 172 10.69 -19.19 7.49
N MET A 173 10.87 -17.92 7.13
CA MET A 173 12.07 -17.14 7.49
C MET A 173 12.28 -17.07 9.00
N LEU A 174 11.21 -16.79 9.76
CA LEU A 174 11.27 -16.74 11.23
C LEU A 174 11.60 -18.10 11.84
N VAL A 175 10.99 -19.18 11.35
CA VAL A 175 11.27 -20.55 11.81
C VAL A 175 12.71 -20.95 11.51
N THR A 176 13.20 -20.67 10.29
CA THR A 176 14.61 -20.93 9.94
C THR A 176 15.56 -20.12 10.81
N GLY A 177 15.25 -18.84 11.07
CA GLY A 177 16.02 -18.01 11.99
C GLY A 177 16.04 -18.56 13.41
N PHE A 178 14.90 -18.99 13.95
CA PHE A 178 14.82 -19.59 15.28
C PHE A 178 15.63 -20.89 15.40
N VAL A 179 15.59 -21.74 14.37
CA VAL A 179 16.45 -22.93 14.30
C VAL A 179 17.92 -22.52 14.25
N GLY A 180 18.27 -21.52 13.43
CA GLY A 180 19.61 -20.93 13.38
C GLY A 180 20.12 -20.46 14.74
N ILE A 181 19.34 -19.64 15.45
CA ILE A 181 19.62 -19.17 16.81
C ILE A 181 19.90 -20.34 17.75
N THR A 182 18.99 -21.31 17.78
CA THR A 182 19.07 -22.44 18.71
C THR A 182 20.32 -23.28 18.42
N THR A 183 20.58 -23.59 17.16
CA THR A 183 21.72 -24.41 16.77
C THR A 183 23.06 -23.68 16.98
N ASN A 184 23.15 -22.40 16.60
CA ASN A 184 24.35 -21.57 16.85
C ASN A 184 24.65 -21.45 18.35
N PHE A 185 23.62 -21.27 19.18
CA PHE A 185 23.79 -21.20 20.63
C PHE A 185 24.31 -22.51 21.23
N ILE A 186 23.78 -23.66 20.77
CA ILE A 186 24.26 -24.99 21.18
C ILE A 186 25.74 -25.18 20.81
N ILE A 187 26.14 -24.81 19.58
CA ILE A 187 27.53 -24.89 19.13
C ILE A 187 28.43 -24.01 20.02
N PHE A 188 28.03 -22.75 20.26
CA PHE A 188 28.77 -21.83 21.12
C PHE A 188 29.00 -22.40 22.52
N VAL A 189 27.92 -22.76 23.23
CA VAL A 189 27.99 -23.26 24.61
C VAL A 189 28.91 -24.46 24.70
N LYS A 190 28.82 -25.38 23.74
CA LYS A 190 29.63 -26.60 23.78
C LYS A 190 31.10 -26.35 23.50
N LEU A 191 31.42 -25.52 22.49
CA LEU A 191 32.80 -25.11 22.22
C LEU A 191 33.42 -24.40 23.45
N THR A 192 32.65 -23.53 24.11
CA THR A 192 33.09 -22.87 25.35
C THR A 192 33.34 -23.86 26.48
N LEU A 193 32.43 -24.81 26.72
CA LEU A 193 32.58 -25.84 27.76
C LEU A 193 33.78 -26.77 27.51
N GLN A 194 34.14 -27.01 26.24
CA GLN A 194 35.30 -27.82 25.87
C GLN A 194 36.62 -27.04 25.87
N GLY A 195 36.58 -25.72 26.06
CA GLY A 195 37.77 -24.86 25.92
C GLY A 195 38.28 -24.74 24.48
N SER A 196 37.43 -25.05 23.48
CA SER A 196 37.75 -24.99 22.06
C SER A 196 37.49 -23.58 21.52
N ALA A 197 38.52 -22.94 20.97
CA ALA A 197 38.40 -21.59 20.42
C ALA A 197 37.76 -21.56 19.02
N ARG A 198 37.75 -22.68 18.30
CA ARG A 198 37.29 -22.78 16.89
C ARG A 198 36.52 -24.09 16.65
N SER A 199 35.58 -24.07 15.70
CA SER A 199 34.87 -25.25 15.20
C SER A 199 35.73 -26.07 14.24
N GLY A 200 35.23 -27.23 13.81
CA GLY A 200 35.86 -28.06 12.77
C GLY A 200 36.00 -27.35 11.41
N LEU A 201 35.21 -26.31 11.13
CA LEU A 201 35.36 -25.46 9.94
C LEU A 201 36.28 -24.25 10.17
N ARG A 202 37.00 -24.24 11.30
CA ARG A 202 37.85 -23.13 11.77
C ARG A 202 37.09 -21.86 12.12
N THR A 203 35.76 -21.93 12.26
CA THR A 203 34.91 -20.81 12.67
C THR A 203 35.12 -20.52 14.16
N PRO A 204 35.50 -19.28 14.56
CA PRO A 204 35.71 -18.95 15.97
C PRO A 204 34.46 -19.17 16.83
N SER A 205 34.61 -19.65 18.08
CA SER A 205 33.46 -19.95 18.94
C SER A 205 32.57 -18.72 19.19
N TRP A 206 33.17 -17.55 19.39
CA TRP A 206 32.47 -16.29 19.59
C TRP A 206 31.64 -15.85 18.37
N PHE A 207 31.96 -16.30 17.16
CA PHE A 207 31.18 -15.99 15.94
C PHE A 207 29.76 -16.56 16.04
N PHE A 208 29.60 -17.75 16.60
CA PHE A 208 28.29 -18.35 16.83
C PHE A 208 27.44 -17.53 17.81
N LEU A 209 28.07 -16.91 18.82
CA LEU A 209 27.38 -15.99 19.73
C LEU A 209 26.95 -14.70 19.01
N VAL A 210 27.79 -14.18 18.12
CA VAL A 210 27.44 -13.03 17.27
C VAL A 210 26.19 -13.36 16.45
N ASN A 211 26.18 -14.49 15.72
CA ASN A 211 25.01 -14.94 14.94
C ASN A 211 23.74 -15.01 15.80
N VAL A 212 23.83 -15.56 17.01
CA VAL A 212 22.69 -15.63 17.95
C VAL A 212 22.18 -14.23 18.29
N MET A 213 23.08 -13.30 18.62
CA MET A 213 22.70 -11.95 19.03
C MET A 213 22.13 -11.15 17.87
N THR A 214 22.70 -11.26 16.68
CA THR A 214 22.21 -10.57 15.49
C THR A 214 20.88 -11.14 15.01
N ASP A 215 20.70 -12.47 15.04
CA ASP A 215 19.44 -13.11 14.65
C ASP A 215 18.28 -12.68 15.57
N VAL A 216 18.55 -12.51 16.87
CA VAL A 216 17.58 -12.08 17.88
C VAL A 216 17.31 -10.58 17.82
N LEU A 217 18.34 -9.75 17.70
CA LEU A 217 18.22 -8.30 17.85
C LEU A 217 18.00 -7.56 16.53
N LEU A 218 18.45 -8.12 15.41
CA LEU A 218 18.49 -7.44 14.11
C LEU A 218 17.61 -8.15 13.08
N PHE A 219 18.00 -9.35 12.65
CA PHE A 219 17.26 -10.08 11.62
C PHE A 219 17.59 -11.56 11.69
N PRO A 220 16.59 -12.47 11.75
CA PRO A 220 15.21 -12.24 11.34
C PRO A 220 14.20 -11.97 12.45
N MET A 221 14.52 -12.11 13.74
CA MET A 221 13.48 -12.10 14.80
C MET A 221 12.63 -10.82 14.87
N PRO A 222 13.17 -9.60 14.70
CA PRO A 222 12.35 -8.39 14.66
C PRO A 222 11.28 -8.36 13.56
N LEU A 223 11.42 -9.18 12.50
CA LEU A 223 10.41 -9.34 11.45
C LEU A 223 9.07 -9.84 12.00
N ALA A 224 9.07 -10.54 13.14
CA ALA A 224 7.85 -11.00 13.80
C ALA A 224 6.99 -9.85 14.34
N VAL A 225 7.60 -8.67 14.58
CA VAL A 225 6.93 -7.51 15.17
C VAL A 225 6.65 -6.45 14.13
N ASN A 226 7.67 -6.07 13.33
CA ASN A 226 7.54 -5.00 12.35
C ASN A 226 8.49 -5.18 11.17
N GLU A 227 7.96 -5.06 9.96
CA GLU A 227 8.71 -5.17 8.71
C GLU A 227 9.30 -3.82 8.24
N SER A 228 8.82 -2.69 8.75
CA SER A 228 9.17 -1.36 8.24
C SER A 228 10.66 -1.02 8.29
N TRP A 229 11.42 -1.70 9.16
CA TRP A 229 12.86 -1.48 9.37
C TRP A 229 13.74 -2.61 8.84
N VAL A 230 13.17 -3.59 8.12
CA VAL A 230 13.89 -4.82 7.75
C VAL A 230 15.13 -4.53 6.89
N VAL A 231 15.11 -3.51 6.03
CA VAL A 231 16.26 -3.18 5.16
C VAL A 231 17.39 -2.58 5.99
N GLU A 232 17.07 -1.69 6.92
CA GLU A 232 18.01 -1.08 7.86
C GLU A 232 18.61 -2.13 8.79
N LEU A 233 17.79 -3.06 9.28
CA LEU A 233 18.23 -4.14 10.16
C LEU A 233 19.13 -5.14 9.42
N VAL A 234 18.80 -5.52 8.18
CA VAL A 234 19.66 -6.36 7.33
C VAL A 234 20.98 -5.67 7.01
N LEU A 235 20.98 -4.35 6.78
CA LEU A 235 22.23 -3.60 6.57
C LEU A 235 23.09 -3.61 7.83
N LEU A 236 22.49 -3.34 9.00
CA LEU A 236 23.21 -3.33 10.28
C LEU A 236 23.76 -4.72 10.62
N ASP A 237 22.96 -5.76 10.41
CA ASP A 237 23.36 -7.17 10.54
C ASP A 237 24.56 -7.50 9.64
N SER A 238 24.49 -7.11 8.37
CA SER A 238 25.58 -7.31 7.41
C SER A 238 26.85 -6.56 7.83
N ILE A 239 26.75 -5.35 8.39
CA ILE A 239 27.91 -4.56 8.86
C ILE A 239 28.56 -5.21 10.09
N VAL A 240 27.76 -5.75 11.02
CA VAL A 240 28.27 -6.45 12.21
C VAL A 240 29.08 -7.67 11.78
N HIS A 241 28.52 -8.51 10.92
CA HIS A 241 29.21 -9.69 10.40
C HIS A 241 30.44 -9.33 9.56
N LEU A 242 30.36 -8.28 8.74
CA LEU A 242 31.50 -7.79 7.97
C LEU A 242 32.68 -7.42 8.88
N SER A 243 32.39 -6.67 9.95
CA SER A 243 33.40 -6.20 10.91
C SER A 243 34.04 -7.36 11.66
N VAL A 244 33.21 -8.34 12.03
CA VAL A 244 33.59 -9.55 12.74
C VAL A 244 34.48 -10.46 11.90
N GLU A 245 34.09 -10.78 10.66
CA GLU A 245 34.90 -11.63 9.78
C GLU A 245 36.19 -10.95 9.32
N PHE A 246 36.15 -9.64 9.07
CA PHE A 246 37.34 -8.87 8.75
C PHE A 246 38.36 -8.88 9.90
N ALA A 247 37.89 -8.82 11.15
CA ALA A 247 38.76 -8.93 12.33
C ALA A 247 39.41 -10.33 12.47
N ASP A 248 38.77 -11.39 11.97
CA ASP A 248 39.35 -12.76 11.91
C ASP A 248 40.21 -12.98 10.65
N GLY A 249 40.34 -11.96 9.78
CA GLY A 249 41.13 -12.03 8.55
C GLY A 249 40.45 -12.77 7.39
N GLN A 250 39.13 -12.95 7.46
CA GLN A 250 38.33 -13.58 6.40
C GLN A 250 37.66 -12.53 5.51
N LEU A 251 37.31 -12.92 4.28
CA LEU A 251 36.58 -12.08 3.33
C LEU A 251 35.09 -12.50 3.29
N PRO A 252 34.20 -11.78 4.00
CA PRO A 252 32.76 -12.06 4.07
C PRO A 252 32.00 -11.71 2.78
N TYR A 253 32.19 -12.49 1.70
CA TYR A 253 31.55 -12.18 0.41
C TYR A 253 30.03 -12.08 0.46
N LEU A 254 29.37 -12.94 1.26
CA LEU A 254 27.91 -12.92 1.41
C LEU A 254 27.44 -11.63 2.08
N TYR A 255 28.04 -11.24 3.20
CA TYR A 255 27.65 -10.02 3.93
C TYR A 255 28.04 -8.75 3.16
N MET A 256 29.12 -8.78 2.36
CA MET A 256 29.42 -7.69 1.42
C MET A 256 28.31 -7.51 0.37
N LEU A 257 27.83 -8.61 -0.21
CA LEU A 257 26.73 -8.57 -1.18
C LEU A 257 25.46 -8.05 -0.53
N MET A 258 25.09 -8.57 0.64
CA MET A 258 23.88 -8.17 1.38
C MET A 258 23.93 -6.70 1.81
N ALA A 259 25.06 -6.23 2.36
CA ALA A 259 25.26 -4.83 2.70
C ALA A 259 25.16 -3.92 1.47
N THR A 260 25.75 -4.33 0.34
CA THR A 260 25.69 -3.57 -0.91
C THR A 260 24.27 -3.46 -1.43
N VAL A 261 23.51 -4.57 -1.43
CA VAL A 261 22.11 -4.59 -1.86
C VAL A 261 21.25 -3.71 -0.94
N ALA A 262 21.35 -3.88 0.38
CA ALA A 262 20.59 -3.10 1.35
C ALA A 262 20.94 -1.60 1.28
N LEU A 263 22.23 -1.25 1.20
CA LEU A 263 22.68 0.13 1.05
C LEU A 263 22.19 0.73 -0.28
N SER A 264 22.26 -0.01 -1.39
CA SER A 264 21.76 0.46 -2.68
C SER A 264 20.26 0.74 -2.65
N PHE A 265 19.48 -0.08 -1.93
CA PHE A 265 18.06 0.12 -1.73
C PHE A 265 17.78 1.41 -0.95
N LEU A 266 18.49 1.62 0.17
CA LEU A 266 18.35 2.83 1.00
C LEU A 266 18.76 4.10 0.24
N LEU A 267 19.87 4.04 -0.51
CA LEU A 267 20.32 5.15 -1.35
C LEU A 267 19.33 5.46 -2.48
N ALA A 268 18.75 4.44 -3.11
CA ALA A 268 17.71 4.64 -4.11
C ALA A 268 16.46 5.30 -3.51
N ARG A 269 16.02 4.81 -2.33
CA ARG A 269 14.88 5.38 -1.58
C ARG A 269 15.13 6.84 -1.23
N GLU A 270 16.29 7.17 -0.67
CA GLU A 270 16.64 8.54 -0.31
C GLU A 270 16.84 9.42 -1.55
N ARG A 271 17.45 8.91 -2.63
CA ARG A 271 17.59 9.66 -3.89
C ARG A 271 16.23 10.04 -4.48
N MET A 272 15.25 9.13 -4.44
CA MET A 272 13.89 9.42 -4.89
C MET A 272 13.23 10.48 -3.99
N ARG A 273 13.36 10.36 -2.66
CA ARG A 273 12.86 11.35 -1.71
C ARG A 273 13.47 12.74 -1.94
N TRP A 274 14.78 12.80 -2.10
CA TRP A 274 15.52 14.03 -2.37
C TRP A 274 15.13 14.68 -3.69
N ARG A 275 14.86 13.88 -4.73
CA ARG A 275 14.39 14.39 -6.02
C ARG A 275 13.05 15.11 -5.87
N VAL A 276 12.07 14.44 -5.26
CA VAL A 276 10.74 15.00 -5.00
C VAL A 276 10.82 16.26 -4.14
N LEU A 277 11.62 16.25 -3.08
CA LEU A 277 11.81 17.43 -2.21
C LEU A 277 12.52 18.60 -2.91
N ARG A 278 13.32 18.33 -3.94
CA ARG A 278 13.97 19.37 -4.73
C ARG A 278 13.00 19.99 -5.71
N GLU A 279 12.23 19.18 -6.42
CA GLU A 279 11.17 19.63 -7.33
C GLU A 279 10.16 20.51 -6.57
N MET A 280 9.70 20.05 -5.40
CA MET A 280 8.83 20.84 -4.53
C MET A 280 9.45 22.17 -4.09
N ARG A 281 10.74 22.18 -3.71
CA ARG A 281 11.41 23.43 -3.32
C ARG A 281 11.53 24.41 -4.48
N GLN A 282 11.85 23.94 -5.67
CA GLN A 282 11.94 24.80 -6.85
C GLN A 282 10.60 25.41 -7.23
N GLU A 283 9.50 24.66 -7.08
CA GLU A 283 8.15 25.19 -7.27
C GLU A 283 7.72 26.15 -6.15
N GLN A 284 8.13 25.90 -4.91
CA GLN A 284 7.75 26.70 -3.74
C GLN A 284 8.56 27.99 -3.57
N GLU A 285 9.84 28.03 -3.94
CA GLU A 285 10.75 29.18 -3.72
C GLU A 285 10.44 30.41 -4.61
N GLY A 286 9.31 30.44 -5.30
CA GLY A 286 8.85 31.55 -6.16
C GLY A 286 7.68 32.38 -5.61
N ALA A 287 6.90 32.94 -6.54
CA ALA A 287 5.76 33.85 -6.30
C ALA A 287 4.70 33.33 -5.30
N TRP A 288 4.60 32.01 -5.16
CA TRP A 288 3.65 31.35 -4.26
C TRP A 288 3.90 31.62 -2.78
N GLU A 289 5.16 31.62 -2.32
CA GLU A 289 5.45 31.89 -0.91
C GLU A 289 5.27 33.37 -0.57
N GLU A 290 5.53 34.26 -1.53
CA GLU A 290 5.25 35.69 -1.38
C GLU A 290 3.74 35.96 -1.26
N GLU A 291 2.92 35.35 -2.13
CA GLU A 291 1.46 35.43 -2.04
C GLU A 291 0.93 34.79 -0.75
N TRP A 292 1.50 33.67 -0.32
CA TRP A 292 1.15 33.06 0.95
C TRP A 292 1.43 34.00 2.13
N MET A 293 2.59 34.65 2.17
CA MET A 293 2.93 35.60 3.23
C MET A 293 1.96 36.79 3.27
N LYS A 294 1.51 37.28 2.09
CA LYS A 294 0.45 38.29 1.99
C LYS A 294 -0.88 37.77 2.56
N MET A 295 -1.26 36.54 2.22
CA MET A 295 -2.50 35.90 2.70
C MET A 295 -2.48 35.57 4.19
N ARG A 296 -1.32 35.20 4.75
CA ARG A 296 -1.14 34.76 6.15
C ARG A 296 -1.61 35.81 7.16
N GLY A 297 -1.48 37.10 6.82
CA GLY A 297 -1.91 38.23 7.64
C GLY A 297 -3.36 38.65 7.43
N SER A 298 -4.09 38.06 6.48
CA SER A 298 -5.44 38.48 6.11
C SER A 298 -6.47 38.20 7.21
N TRP A 299 -7.51 39.03 7.27
CA TRP A 299 -8.65 38.79 8.15
C TRP A 299 -9.42 37.53 7.76
N ALA A 300 -9.57 37.27 6.45
CA ALA A 300 -10.25 36.10 5.92
C ALA A 300 -9.62 34.79 6.44
N LEU A 301 -8.29 34.68 6.44
CA LEU A 301 -7.59 33.49 6.95
C LEU A 301 -7.81 33.28 8.46
N ARG A 302 -7.79 34.36 9.25
CA ARG A 302 -8.09 34.30 10.69
C ARG A 302 -9.52 33.86 10.94
N SER A 303 -10.48 34.39 10.18
CA SER A 303 -11.89 34.02 10.25
C SER A 303 -12.12 32.55 9.86
N LEU A 304 -11.45 32.07 8.80
CA LEU A 304 -11.46 30.67 8.39
C LEU A 304 -10.91 29.76 9.48
N THR A 305 -9.75 30.08 10.01
CA THR A 305 -9.13 29.30 11.10
C THR A 305 -10.03 29.27 12.33
N LYS A 306 -10.70 30.38 12.66
CA LYS A 306 -11.66 30.44 13.77
C LYS A 306 -12.90 29.58 13.48
N ALA A 307 -13.49 29.68 12.28
CA ALA A 307 -14.65 28.86 11.90
C ALA A 307 -14.35 27.37 11.99
N LEU A 308 -13.16 26.95 11.52
CA LEU A 308 -12.71 25.55 11.58
C LEU A 308 -12.37 25.06 13.00
N ARG A 309 -12.08 25.97 13.95
CA ARG A 309 -11.84 25.64 15.36
C ARG A 309 -13.11 25.54 16.21
N VAL A 310 -14.22 26.13 15.76
CA VAL A 310 -15.50 26.19 16.50
C VAL A 310 -16.39 24.96 16.23
N GLY A 311 -15.99 24.06 15.33
CA GLY A 311 -16.65 22.76 15.14
C GLY A 311 -16.68 21.91 16.43
N PRO A 312 -17.66 21.01 16.58
CA PRO A 312 -17.88 20.30 17.84
C PRO A 312 -16.67 19.46 18.26
N ASP A 313 -16.26 19.62 19.51
CA ASP A 313 -15.22 18.89 20.24
C ASP A 313 -13.88 18.64 19.54
N TYR A 314 -13.03 19.66 19.59
CA TYR A 314 -11.57 19.55 19.43
C TYR A 314 -10.97 18.77 20.62
N ARG A 315 -11.20 17.45 20.72
CA ARG A 315 -10.47 16.60 21.68
C ARG A 315 -9.26 15.95 21.02
N SER A 316 -8.12 16.28 21.60
CA SER A 316 -6.77 15.89 21.26
C SER A 316 -6.58 14.37 21.12
N PHE A 317 -6.59 13.85 19.90
CA PHE A 317 -5.85 12.63 19.56
C PHE A 317 -4.47 13.04 19.01
N ALA A 318 -3.60 13.44 19.94
CA ALA A 318 -2.19 13.64 19.66
C ALA A 318 -1.48 12.28 19.75
N PHE A 319 -1.42 11.54 18.64
CA PHE A 319 -0.36 10.56 18.42
C PHE A 319 0.27 10.81 17.05
N GLY A 320 1.45 11.44 17.08
CA GLY A 320 2.36 11.60 15.95
C GLY A 320 2.16 12.85 15.09
N SER A 321 3.06 13.82 15.26
CA SER A 321 3.67 14.74 14.26
C SER A 321 2.87 15.39 13.12
N PHE A 322 1.55 15.25 13.01
CA PHE A 322 0.78 15.64 11.82
C PHE A 322 -0.24 16.75 12.09
N GLY A 323 0.21 17.97 12.45
CA GLY A 323 -0.60 19.20 12.43
C GLY A 323 -1.93 19.19 13.21
N PRO A 324 -2.72 20.29 13.17
CA PRO A 324 -4.03 20.35 13.80
C PRO A 324 -5.04 19.54 12.98
N ILE A 325 -5.33 18.33 13.46
CA ILE A 325 -6.42 17.49 12.94
C ILE A 325 -7.61 17.65 13.88
N VAL A 326 -8.74 18.12 13.35
CA VAL A 326 -10.01 18.14 14.10
C VAL A 326 -10.75 16.84 13.81
N ILE A 327 -11.03 16.06 14.86
CA ILE A 327 -11.92 14.90 14.82
C ILE A 327 -13.16 15.29 15.61
N VAL A 328 -14.32 15.34 14.95
CA VAL A 328 -15.59 15.67 15.61
C VAL A 328 -16.16 14.35 16.15
N SER A 329 -16.34 14.22 17.48
CA SER A 329 -17.00 13.04 18.05
C SER A 329 -18.53 13.15 17.88
N SER A 330 -19.15 12.07 17.41
CA SER A 330 -20.61 11.98 17.26
C SER A 330 -21.29 11.54 18.59
N GLU A 331 -20.88 12.09 19.74
CA GLU A 331 -21.40 11.66 21.05
C GLU A 331 -22.82 12.20 21.35
N ARG A 332 -23.45 12.98 20.44
CA ARG A 332 -24.65 13.75 20.78
C ARG A 332 -26.02 13.21 20.33
N ARG A 333 -26.15 11.93 19.97
CA ARG A 333 -27.47 11.38 19.53
C ARG A 333 -27.85 9.99 20.06
N GLN A 334 -27.11 9.41 21.01
CA GLN A 334 -27.50 8.12 21.59
C GLN A 334 -28.54 8.22 22.73
N ASP A 335 -28.84 9.41 23.24
CA ASP A 335 -29.75 9.59 24.39
C ASP A 335 -31.23 9.84 24.01
N GLU A 336 -31.58 9.90 22.72
CA GLU A 336 -32.97 10.12 22.25
C GLU A 336 -33.59 8.89 21.54
N GLU A 337 -32.96 7.71 21.58
CA GLU A 337 -33.52 6.45 21.04
C GLU A 337 -34.39 5.67 22.04
N ALA A 338 -34.71 6.24 23.21
CA ALA A 338 -35.69 5.71 24.14
C ALA A 338 -36.99 6.52 24.05
N GLU A 339 -38.11 5.82 23.81
CA GLU A 339 -39.48 6.34 23.61
C GLU A 339 -39.79 6.91 22.22
N LEU A 340 -39.98 6.04 21.23
CA LEU A 340 -41.04 6.28 20.25
C LEU A 340 -41.82 4.98 19.98
N ASP A 341 -43.13 5.08 20.15
CA ASP A 341 -44.08 3.99 20.20
C ASP A 341 -44.07 3.04 18.99
N TYR A 342 -44.16 1.77 19.34
CA TYR A 342 -44.22 0.60 18.49
C TYR A 342 -45.52 0.58 17.66
N ILE A 343 -45.45 0.93 16.37
CA ILE A 343 -46.54 0.64 15.42
C ILE A 343 -46.39 -0.82 14.96
N PRO A 344 -47.37 -1.71 15.21
CA PRO A 344 -47.23 -3.12 14.87
C PRO A 344 -47.26 -3.36 13.36
N ALA A 345 -46.36 -4.25 12.94
CA ALA A 345 -46.00 -4.57 11.57
C ALA A 345 -47.13 -5.18 10.72
N CYS A 346 -47.19 -4.79 9.44
CA CYS A 346 -47.67 -5.66 8.38
C CYS A 346 -46.55 -6.64 7.99
N ASN A 347 -46.86 -7.93 8.09
CA ASN A 347 -46.01 -9.08 7.78
C ASN A 347 -45.55 -9.09 6.31
N PRO A 348 -44.24 -9.31 6.05
CA PRO A 348 -43.89 -10.35 5.09
C PRO A 348 -42.80 -11.29 5.62
N LYS A 349 -43.12 -12.58 5.57
CA LYS A 349 -42.25 -13.72 5.90
C LYS A 349 -41.14 -13.88 4.85
N THR A 350 -40.08 -13.09 4.95
CA THR A 350 -38.73 -13.46 4.48
C THR A 350 -37.72 -12.72 5.35
N ASN A 351 -37.27 -13.40 6.39
CA ASN A 351 -36.34 -12.88 7.39
C ASN A 351 -34.90 -12.91 6.88
N THR A 352 -34.66 -12.36 5.69
CA THR A 352 -33.30 -11.94 5.30
C THR A 352 -33.02 -10.69 6.10
N LYS A 353 -32.29 -10.82 7.21
CA LYS A 353 -31.60 -9.69 7.84
C LYS A 353 -30.87 -8.97 6.72
N VAL A 354 -31.39 -7.81 6.31
CA VAL A 354 -30.71 -6.94 5.35
C VAL A 354 -29.40 -6.57 6.02
N GLN A 355 -28.32 -7.16 5.55
CA GLN A 355 -27.00 -6.95 6.11
C GLN A 355 -26.59 -5.52 5.72
N THR A 356 -26.64 -4.61 6.70
CA THR A 356 -26.42 -3.18 6.49
C THR A 356 -24.95 -2.79 6.44
N SER A 357 -24.04 -3.67 6.90
CA SER A 357 -22.59 -3.47 6.79
C SER A 357 -22.05 -4.21 5.57
N PRO A 358 -21.20 -3.58 4.74
CA PRO A 358 -20.46 -4.29 3.70
C PRO A 358 -19.55 -5.34 4.35
N ASP A 359 -19.56 -6.54 3.77
CA ASP A 359 -18.80 -7.71 4.23
C ASP A 359 -17.52 -7.95 3.41
N SER A 360 -17.36 -7.24 2.28
CA SER A 360 -16.14 -7.29 1.47
C SER A 360 -15.83 -5.93 0.83
N LEU A 361 -14.58 -5.76 0.38
CA LEU A 361 -14.15 -4.54 -0.31
C LEU A 361 -14.90 -4.33 -1.62
N ASP A 362 -15.22 -5.39 -2.36
CA ASP A 362 -15.99 -5.28 -3.60
C ASP A 362 -17.40 -4.71 -3.34
N GLN A 363 -18.04 -5.10 -2.24
CA GLN A 363 -19.32 -4.52 -1.82
C GLN A 363 -19.19 -3.03 -1.48
N LEU A 364 -18.14 -2.66 -0.74
CA LEU A 364 -17.89 -1.27 -0.38
C LEU A 364 -17.69 -0.40 -1.64
N TYR A 365 -16.91 -0.89 -2.60
CA TYR A 365 -16.66 -0.20 -3.87
C TYR A 365 -17.91 -0.13 -4.75
N ALA A 366 -18.68 -1.21 -4.83
CA ALA A 366 -19.94 -1.21 -5.58
C ALA A 366 -20.98 -0.25 -4.95
N GLN A 367 -21.05 -0.19 -3.62
CA GLN A 367 -21.90 0.79 -2.92
C GLN A 367 -21.43 2.23 -3.15
N ALA A 368 -20.12 2.46 -3.20
CA ALA A 368 -19.57 3.77 -3.46
C ALA A 368 -19.96 4.32 -4.85
N ILE A 369 -19.92 3.48 -5.89
CA ILE A 369 -20.40 3.85 -7.24
C ILE A 369 -21.87 4.29 -7.22
N LEU A 370 -22.70 3.65 -6.37
CA LEU A 370 -24.11 4.03 -6.25
C LEU A 370 -24.32 5.36 -5.50
N ILE A 371 -23.42 5.71 -4.58
CA ILE A 371 -23.50 6.94 -3.78
C ILE A 371 -22.87 8.13 -4.51
N GLU A 372 -21.93 7.88 -5.42
CA GLU A 372 -21.18 8.91 -6.15
C GLU A 372 -22.08 9.99 -6.79
N PRO A 373 -23.19 9.69 -7.50
CA PRO A 373 -24.07 10.72 -8.04
C PRO A 373 -24.70 11.62 -6.96
N VAL A 374 -25.03 11.06 -5.79
CA VAL A 374 -25.56 11.83 -4.65
C VAL A 374 -24.49 12.78 -4.11
N PHE A 375 -23.26 12.29 -4.00
CA PHE A 375 -22.12 13.08 -3.55
C PHE A 375 -21.79 14.22 -4.52
N LEU A 376 -21.82 13.94 -5.83
CA LEU A 376 -21.63 14.93 -6.89
C LEU A 376 -22.69 16.02 -6.85
N LEU A 377 -23.98 15.67 -6.76
CA LEU A 377 -25.07 16.63 -6.64
C LEU A 377 -24.90 17.54 -5.41
N LYS A 378 -24.42 16.97 -4.30
CA LYS A 378 -24.17 17.72 -3.07
C LYS A 378 -23.03 18.72 -3.24
N VAL A 379 -21.93 18.30 -3.85
CA VAL A 379 -20.78 19.17 -4.14
C VAL A 379 -21.14 20.26 -5.14
N GLN A 380 -21.94 19.95 -6.15
CA GLN A 380 -22.50 20.93 -7.08
C GLN A 380 -23.37 21.97 -6.36
N ALA A 381 -24.24 21.56 -5.44
CA ALA A 381 -25.06 22.47 -4.65
C ALA A 381 -24.21 23.39 -3.76
N LEU A 382 -23.18 22.84 -3.10
CA LEU A 382 -22.24 23.61 -2.30
C LEU A 382 -21.46 24.62 -3.14
N ALA A 383 -20.94 24.20 -4.31
CA ALA A 383 -20.25 25.10 -5.23
C ALA A 383 -21.18 26.20 -5.75
N PHE A 384 -22.44 25.90 -6.06
CA PHE A 384 -23.43 26.89 -6.47
C PHE A 384 -23.66 27.96 -5.40
N ALA A 385 -23.78 27.54 -4.14
CA ALA A 385 -24.04 28.41 -3.00
C ALA A 385 -22.84 29.29 -2.63
N SER A 386 -21.62 28.82 -2.89
CA SER A 386 -20.37 29.48 -2.48
C SER A 386 -19.59 30.15 -3.62
N ASP A 387 -20.18 30.26 -4.81
CA ASP A 387 -19.53 30.75 -6.04
C ASP A 387 -18.24 29.98 -6.39
N GLY A 388 -18.29 28.66 -6.16
CA GLY A 388 -17.20 27.72 -6.40
C GLY A 388 -17.01 27.37 -7.88
N TYR A 389 -15.79 26.96 -8.19
CA TYR A 389 -15.32 26.61 -9.51
C TYR A 389 -14.96 25.13 -9.62
N PHE A 390 -15.09 24.59 -10.83
CA PHE A 390 -14.58 23.27 -11.18
C PHE A 390 -13.62 23.36 -12.36
N PRO A 391 -12.61 22.46 -12.43
CA PRO A 391 -11.74 22.37 -13.58
C PRO A 391 -12.52 21.85 -14.79
N LEU A 392 -12.20 22.37 -15.98
CA LEU A 392 -12.67 21.83 -17.26
C LEU A 392 -11.66 20.83 -17.81
N ASP A 393 -12.13 19.85 -18.58
CA ASP A 393 -11.27 19.05 -19.44
C ASP A 393 -10.77 19.95 -20.58
N SER A 394 -9.51 20.40 -20.46
CA SER A 394 -8.79 21.06 -21.54
C SER A 394 -8.10 19.98 -22.39
N CYS A 395 -8.32 20.00 -23.70
CA CYS A 395 -7.60 19.14 -24.64
C CYS A 395 -6.14 19.59 -24.90
N GLN A 396 -5.63 20.58 -24.16
CA GLN A 396 -4.30 21.15 -24.36
C GLN A 396 -3.58 21.26 -23.01
N ASP A 397 -2.26 21.02 -23.01
CA ASP A 397 -1.32 21.13 -21.89
C ASP A 397 -1.16 22.56 -21.31
N SER A 398 -2.08 23.46 -21.65
CA SER A 398 -2.16 24.79 -21.07
C SER A 398 -2.76 24.72 -19.66
N SER A 399 -2.54 25.78 -18.88
CA SER A 399 -3.01 25.93 -17.50
C SER A 399 -4.47 25.47 -17.34
N PRO A 400 -4.82 24.79 -16.23
CA PRO A 400 -6.16 24.27 -16.02
C PRO A 400 -7.19 25.41 -16.14
N GLU A 401 -8.14 25.23 -17.06
CA GLU A 401 -9.28 26.14 -17.23
C GLU A 401 -10.31 25.82 -16.14
N TYR A 402 -10.91 26.86 -15.55
CA TYR A 402 -11.90 26.71 -14.50
C TYR A 402 -13.20 27.40 -14.89
N VAL A 403 -14.33 26.74 -14.59
CA VAL A 403 -15.66 27.30 -14.79
C VAL A 403 -16.35 27.48 -13.45
N ARG A 404 -17.04 28.61 -13.26
CA ARG A 404 -17.94 28.78 -12.12
C ARG A 404 -19.11 27.83 -12.30
N TRP A 405 -19.45 27.08 -11.25
CA TRP A 405 -20.52 26.09 -11.38
C TRP A 405 -21.87 26.74 -11.75
N ARG A 406 -22.14 27.96 -11.27
CA ARG A 406 -23.34 28.71 -11.64
C ARG A 406 -23.44 29.02 -13.13
N ASP A 407 -22.31 29.23 -13.78
CA ASP A 407 -22.24 29.52 -15.22
C ASP A 407 -22.31 28.21 -16.02
N ALA A 408 -21.64 27.15 -15.55
CA ALA A 408 -21.74 25.81 -16.15
C ALA A 408 -23.18 25.28 -16.15
N VAL A 409 -23.96 25.49 -15.08
CA VAL A 409 -25.38 25.07 -15.02
C VAL A 409 -26.26 25.79 -16.06
N ARG A 410 -25.82 26.93 -16.59
CA ARG A 410 -26.56 27.68 -17.63
C ARG A 410 -26.19 27.24 -19.05
N ASP A 411 -25.10 26.50 -19.20
CA ASP A 411 -24.56 26.04 -20.47
C ASP A 411 -24.18 24.56 -20.37
N ASP A 412 -25.08 23.69 -20.86
CA ASP A 412 -24.92 22.24 -20.82
C ASP A 412 -23.57 21.79 -21.41
N THR A 413 -23.03 22.51 -22.40
CA THR A 413 -21.74 22.19 -23.02
C THR A 413 -20.56 22.40 -22.08
N LEU A 414 -20.66 23.37 -21.15
CA LEU A 414 -19.65 23.61 -20.12
C LEU A 414 -19.81 22.63 -18.96
N ALA A 415 -21.04 22.30 -18.58
CA ALA A 415 -21.32 21.30 -17.55
C ALA A 415 -20.74 19.93 -17.93
N ASP A 416 -20.90 19.51 -19.19
CA ASP A 416 -20.39 18.24 -19.70
C ASP A 416 -18.86 18.20 -19.80
N ARG A 417 -18.21 19.36 -19.87
CA ARG A 417 -16.75 19.49 -19.87
C ARG A 417 -16.15 19.58 -18.47
N VAL A 418 -16.95 19.60 -17.41
CA VAL A 418 -16.42 19.63 -16.04
C VAL A 418 -15.67 18.34 -15.75
N ARG A 419 -14.38 18.48 -15.44
CA ARG A 419 -13.54 17.37 -15.07
C ARG A 419 -13.78 17.01 -13.61
N TRP A 420 -14.36 15.83 -13.40
CA TRP A 420 -14.39 15.21 -12.09
C TRP A 420 -13.04 14.55 -11.82
N ALA A 421 -12.67 14.47 -10.54
CA ALA A 421 -11.46 13.73 -10.18
C ALA A 421 -11.65 12.26 -10.60
N ALA A 422 -10.54 11.54 -10.84
CA ALA A 422 -10.56 10.08 -11.03
C ALA A 422 -9.99 9.32 -9.83
N ILE A 423 -10.60 8.19 -9.47
CA ILE A 423 -10.19 7.34 -8.34
C ILE A 423 -8.71 6.98 -8.43
N LYS A 424 -7.90 7.59 -7.56
CA LYS A 424 -6.43 7.46 -7.60
C LYS A 424 -5.89 6.18 -6.94
N SER A 425 -6.70 5.47 -6.15
CA SER A 425 -6.24 4.25 -5.47
C SER A 425 -7.37 3.29 -5.07
N ALA A 426 -7.05 1.99 -5.09
CA ALA A 426 -7.89 0.90 -4.58
C ALA A 426 -8.07 0.88 -3.04
N SER A 427 -7.59 1.93 -2.34
CA SER A 427 -7.84 2.15 -0.91
C SER A 427 -8.91 3.23 -0.64
N ARG A 428 -9.51 3.80 -1.70
CA ARG A 428 -10.60 4.78 -1.61
C ARG A 428 -11.79 4.33 -2.45
N ALA A 429 -12.91 4.06 -1.77
CA ALA A 429 -14.14 3.68 -2.44
C ALA A 429 -14.81 4.90 -3.12
N ILE A 430 -14.73 6.08 -2.51
CA ILE A 430 -15.28 7.34 -3.04
C ILE A 430 -14.18 8.40 -3.23
N GLU A 431 -14.09 8.97 -4.43
CA GLU A 431 -14.29 10.40 -4.67
C GLU A 431 -13.70 11.45 -3.70
N LYS A 432 -12.43 11.87 -3.79
CA LYS A 432 -12.07 13.25 -3.39
C LYS A 432 -12.59 14.26 -4.41
N LEU A 433 -13.71 14.89 -4.10
CA LEU A 433 -14.24 16.00 -4.88
C LEU A 433 -13.56 17.31 -4.45
N THR A 434 -13.27 18.18 -5.42
CA THR A 434 -12.56 19.45 -5.21
C THR A 434 -13.43 20.61 -5.69
N ILE A 435 -13.62 21.61 -4.83
CA ILE A 435 -14.18 22.91 -5.21
C ILE A 435 -13.04 23.92 -5.15
N VAL A 436 -12.85 24.67 -6.22
CA VAL A 436 -11.84 25.73 -6.30
C VAL A 436 -12.51 27.08 -6.02
N PHE A 437 -11.82 27.96 -5.32
CA PHE A 437 -12.32 29.28 -4.94
C PHE A 437 -11.38 30.36 -5.46
N ALA A 438 -11.94 31.49 -5.87
CA ALA A 438 -11.17 32.64 -6.33
C ALA A 438 -10.34 33.29 -5.21
N GLY A 439 -10.83 33.21 -3.96
CA GLY A 439 -10.17 33.78 -2.79
C GLY A 439 -10.55 33.10 -1.47
N LEU A 440 -9.93 33.60 -0.39
CA LEU A 440 -10.15 33.08 0.97
C LEU A 440 -11.55 33.40 1.51
N GLU A 441 -12.21 34.45 1.01
CA GLU A 441 -13.56 34.83 1.43
C GLU A 441 -14.59 33.85 0.89
N GLU A 442 -14.50 33.50 -0.39
CA GLU A 442 -15.35 32.49 -1.01
C GLU A 442 -15.09 31.10 -0.41
N LEU A 443 -13.83 30.76 -0.12
CA LEU A 443 -13.50 29.53 0.62
C LEU A 443 -14.15 29.51 2.00
N LEU A 444 -14.15 30.63 2.73
CA LEU A 444 -14.82 30.73 4.03
C LEU A 444 -16.33 30.51 3.90
N LEU A 445 -16.96 31.05 2.85
CA LEU A 445 -18.37 30.82 2.56
C LEU A 445 -18.63 29.35 2.24
N GLY A 446 -17.79 28.72 1.42
CA GLY A 446 -17.89 27.29 1.11
C GLY A 446 -17.76 26.41 2.34
N VAL A 447 -16.80 26.70 3.22
CA VAL A 447 -16.62 25.96 4.48
C VAL A 447 -17.83 26.14 5.39
N LYS A 448 -18.38 27.35 5.52
CA LYS A 448 -19.62 27.56 6.29
C LYS A 448 -20.79 26.81 5.69
N ALA A 449 -20.94 26.83 4.37
CA ALA A 449 -21.99 26.08 3.68
C ALA A 449 -21.91 24.57 3.99
N VAL A 450 -20.71 24.00 4.07
CA VAL A 450 -20.52 22.59 4.48
C VAL A 450 -20.88 22.37 5.96
N LEU A 451 -20.46 23.27 6.86
CA LEU A 451 -20.70 23.14 8.30
C LEU A 451 -22.17 23.33 8.69
N ASP A 452 -22.88 24.18 7.95
CA ASP A 452 -24.29 24.52 8.19
C ASP A 452 -25.26 23.59 7.45
N ASP A 453 -24.76 22.65 6.63
CA ASP A 453 -25.60 21.72 5.86
C ASP A 453 -26.11 20.57 6.73
N PRO A 454 -27.44 20.45 6.95
CA PRO A 454 -28.00 19.44 7.85
C PRO A 454 -27.88 18.00 7.32
N GLU A 455 -27.57 17.81 6.03
CA GLU A 455 -27.38 16.49 5.43
C GLU A 455 -25.91 16.04 5.47
N LEU A 456 -25.00 16.87 5.99
CA LEU A 456 -23.58 16.57 6.09
C LEU A 456 -23.14 16.47 7.55
N GLU A 457 -22.66 15.29 7.95
CA GLU A 457 -21.93 15.14 9.20
C GLU A 457 -20.43 15.30 8.91
N VAL A 458 -19.82 16.36 9.45
CA VAL A 458 -18.37 16.55 9.33
C VAL A 458 -17.64 15.60 10.28
N VAL A 459 -16.89 14.66 9.72
CA VAL A 459 -16.13 13.66 10.47
C VAL A 459 -14.74 14.20 10.84
N ARG A 460 -14.08 14.87 9.89
CA ARG A 460 -12.70 15.33 10.06
C ARG A 460 -12.41 16.55 9.22
N ILE A 461 -11.63 17.47 9.78
CA ILE A 461 -11.09 18.62 9.03
C ILE A 461 -9.56 18.59 9.11
N LYS A 462 -8.91 18.80 7.96
CA LYS A 462 -7.48 19.10 7.85
C LYS A 462 -7.32 20.51 7.31
N ASN A 463 -6.92 21.43 8.18
CA ASN A 463 -6.66 22.82 7.79
C ASN A 463 -5.15 23.03 7.54
N ARG A 464 -4.71 22.90 6.29
CA ARG A 464 -3.32 23.18 5.91
C ARG A 464 -3.06 24.66 5.60
N LEU A 465 -4.11 25.48 5.68
CA LEU A 465 -4.03 26.93 5.67
C LEU A 465 -3.79 27.52 7.08
N ASP A 466 -3.78 26.71 8.15
CA ASP A 466 -3.44 27.23 9.48
C ASP A 466 -2.00 27.79 9.45
N PRO A 467 -1.76 29.04 9.90
CA PRO A 467 -0.42 29.63 9.94
C PRO A 467 0.62 28.84 10.75
N GLY A 468 0.19 27.97 11.65
CA GLY A 468 1.04 27.07 12.43
C GLY A 468 1.24 25.69 11.79
N PHE A 469 0.62 25.40 10.64
CA PHE A 469 0.84 24.16 9.92
C PHE A 469 2.12 24.22 9.08
N ASP A 470 2.99 23.23 9.26
CA ASP A 470 4.17 23.06 8.42
C ASP A 470 3.78 22.38 7.09
N SER A 471 3.67 23.20 6.03
CA SER A 471 3.27 22.72 4.71
C SER A 471 4.28 21.74 4.10
N THR A 472 5.54 21.74 4.54
CA THR A 472 6.58 20.82 4.04
C THR A 472 6.22 19.36 4.33
N LEU A 473 5.49 19.09 5.42
CA LEU A 473 5.00 17.76 5.78
C LEU A 473 3.95 17.23 4.80
N SER A 474 3.31 18.12 4.04
CA SER A 474 2.30 17.76 3.04
C SER A 474 2.82 17.83 1.61
N GLY A 475 4.10 18.15 1.40
CA GLY A 475 4.64 18.43 0.07
C GLY A 475 4.22 19.81 -0.46
N GLY A 476 4.01 20.77 0.46
CA GLY A 476 3.70 22.15 0.14
C GLY A 476 2.22 22.49 -0.03
N TYR A 477 1.32 21.51 0.09
CA TYR A 477 -0.11 21.74 -0.08
C TYR A 477 -0.67 22.71 0.95
N ARG A 478 -1.43 23.69 0.45
CA ARG A 478 -2.13 24.71 1.23
C ARG A 478 -3.61 24.65 0.87
N ASP A 479 -4.33 23.74 1.52
CA ASP A 479 -5.74 23.44 1.26
C ASP A 479 -6.52 23.23 2.57
N VAL A 480 -7.85 23.20 2.46
CA VAL A 480 -8.75 22.70 3.51
C VAL A 480 -9.38 21.42 2.99
N ALA A 481 -9.13 20.31 3.67
CA ALA A 481 -9.77 19.04 3.34
C ALA A 481 -10.77 18.67 4.44
N ILE A 482 -12.03 18.47 4.05
CA ILE A 482 -13.12 18.09 4.95
C ILE A 482 -13.59 16.68 4.55
N ASN A 483 -13.57 15.76 5.51
CA ASN A 483 -14.22 14.46 5.37
C ASN A 483 -15.62 14.58 5.95
N VAL A 484 -16.62 14.27 5.13
CA VAL A 484 -18.03 14.28 5.51
C VAL A 484 -18.66 12.90 5.37
N ARG A 485 -19.73 12.65 6.12
CA ARG A 485 -20.70 11.60 5.85
C ARG A 485 -21.97 12.25 5.34
N VAL A 486 -22.52 11.72 4.26
CA VAL A 486 -23.84 12.14 3.78
C VAL A 486 -24.89 11.40 4.59
N LEU A 487 -25.67 12.15 5.35
CA LEU A 487 -26.80 11.62 6.10
C LEU A 487 -27.97 11.44 5.14
N ILE A 488 -28.22 10.19 4.74
CA ILE A 488 -29.45 9.84 4.03
C ILE A 488 -30.56 9.84 5.08
N LEU A 489 -31.53 10.74 4.94
CA LEU A 489 -32.67 10.87 5.86
C LEU A 489 -33.31 9.50 6.14
N GLN A 490 -33.60 9.25 7.41
CA GLN A 490 -34.21 8.01 7.90
C GLN A 490 -35.54 7.72 7.18
N ASP A 491 -36.29 8.76 6.82
CA ASP A 491 -37.51 8.68 6.01
C ASP A 491 -37.24 8.13 4.60
N PHE A 492 -36.12 8.53 3.98
CA PHE A 492 -35.72 8.02 2.67
C PHE A 492 -35.21 6.58 2.76
N HIS A 493 -34.59 6.20 3.88
CA HIS A 493 -34.25 4.82 4.17
C HIS A 493 -35.51 3.97 4.43
N ALA A 494 -36.52 4.50 5.12
CA ALA A 494 -37.82 3.85 5.34
C ALA A 494 -38.60 3.63 4.02
N LEU A 495 -38.35 4.49 3.02
CA LEU A 495 -38.82 4.30 1.65
C LEU A 495 -38.05 3.19 0.88
N LYS A 496 -37.06 2.49 1.45
CA LYS A 496 -36.49 1.26 0.85
C LYS A 496 -37.34 -0.01 1.09
N SER A 497 -38.60 0.12 1.47
CA SER A 497 -39.55 -1.00 1.35
C SER A 497 -39.63 -1.52 -0.09
N MET A 498 -40.01 -2.79 -0.31
CA MET A 498 -40.19 -3.38 -1.64
C MET A 498 -41.02 -2.48 -2.60
N ASP A 499 -42.04 -1.80 -2.06
CA ASP A 499 -42.87 -0.84 -2.82
C ASP A 499 -42.22 0.53 -3.02
N GLY A 500 -41.31 0.94 -2.13
CA GLY A 500 -40.55 2.16 -2.30
C GLY A 500 -39.35 2.00 -3.23
N HIS A 501 -38.75 0.81 -3.35
CA HIS A 501 -37.86 0.45 -4.46
C HIS A 501 -38.61 0.53 -5.80
N LYS A 502 -39.84 0.02 -5.85
CA LYS A 502 -40.72 0.11 -7.04
C LYS A 502 -41.04 1.56 -7.42
N ARG A 503 -41.32 2.43 -6.43
CA ARG A 503 -41.54 3.87 -6.63
C ARG A 503 -40.27 4.63 -7.01
N TYR A 504 -39.11 4.28 -6.44
CA TYR A 504 -37.81 4.82 -6.86
C TYR A 504 -37.48 4.44 -8.30
N VAL A 505 -37.70 3.18 -8.69
CA VAL A 505 -37.56 2.72 -10.08
C VAL A 505 -38.54 3.44 -11.00
N GLN A 506 -39.78 3.67 -10.57
CA GLN A 506 -40.76 4.47 -11.32
C GLN A 506 -40.32 5.93 -11.45
N PHE A 507 -39.87 6.59 -10.38
CA PHE A 507 -39.35 7.96 -10.38
C PHE A 507 -38.11 8.10 -11.28
N ARG A 508 -37.17 7.15 -11.20
CA ARG A 508 -36.01 7.04 -12.09
C ARG A 508 -36.45 6.93 -13.56
N ASN A 509 -37.46 6.12 -13.84
CA ASN A 509 -37.97 5.92 -15.20
C ASN A 509 -38.82 7.11 -15.69
N ILE A 510 -39.35 7.95 -14.80
CA ILE A 510 -40.09 9.19 -15.14
C ILE A 510 -39.14 10.33 -15.53
N ARG A 511 -37.93 10.40 -14.94
CA ARG A 511 -36.91 11.40 -15.32
C ARG A 511 -36.23 11.11 -16.65
N LEU A 512 -36.18 9.85 -17.11
CA LEU A 512 -35.63 9.49 -18.40
C LEU A 512 -36.73 9.51 -19.47
N ASN A 513 -37.15 10.70 -19.86
CA ASN A 513 -38.11 10.84 -20.96
C ASN A 513 -37.46 10.40 -22.28
N LYS A 514 -38.23 9.74 -23.14
CA LYS A 514 -37.78 8.95 -24.32
C LYS A 514 -36.82 9.67 -25.29
N THR A 515 -36.75 11.00 -25.24
CA THR A 515 -35.91 11.83 -26.11
C THR A 515 -34.46 11.94 -25.63
N GLU A 516 -34.20 11.83 -24.32
CA GLU A 516 -32.84 11.84 -23.74
C GLU A 516 -32.11 10.49 -23.91
N ARG A 517 -32.84 9.43 -24.30
CA ARG A 517 -32.25 8.16 -24.75
C ARG A 517 -31.48 8.29 -26.06
N HIS A 518 -31.45 9.41 -26.76
CA HIS A 518 -30.52 9.55 -27.88
C HIS A 518 -29.19 10.17 -27.46
N GLN A 519 -29.17 11.06 -26.46
CA GLN A 519 -27.96 11.73 -26.02
C GLN A 519 -27.08 10.85 -25.10
N LEU A 520 -27.67 10.09 -24.18
CA LEU A 520 -26.88 9.16 -23.35
C LEU A 520 -26.29 7.97 -24.13
N TYR A 521 -26.90 7.63 -25.29
CA TYR A 521 -26.43 6.55 -26.15
C TYR A 521 -25.33 7.00 -27.14
N THR A 522 -25.19 8.30 -27.38
CA THR A 522 -24.03 8.86 -28.08
C THR A 522 -22.79 8.90 -27.17
N TYR A 523 -22.98 8.97 -25.84
CA TYR A 523 -21.91 9.03 -24.83
C TYR A 523 -21.21 7.69 -24.52
N LEU A 524 -21.68 6.56 -25.07
CA LEU A 524 -21.03 5.25 -24.89
C LEU A 524 -20.57 4.59 -26.21
N SER A 525 -20.61 5.32 -27.32
CA SER A 525 -20.01 4.90 -28.58
C SER A 525 -18.58 5.40 -28.69
N PHE A 526 -17.61 4.51 -28.44
CA PHE A 526 -16.23 4.68 -28.85
C PHE A 526 -16.14 4.97 -30.36
N PRO A 527 -15.23 5.85 -30.81
CA PRO A 527 -14.97 6.01 -32.24
C PRO A 527 -14.37 4.70 -32.79
N ARG A 528 -14.99 4.14 -33.83
CA ARG A 528 -14.36 3.08 -34.63
C ARG A 528 -13.08 3.64 -35.28
N PRO A 529 -11.98 2.87 -35.38
CA PRO A 529 -10.91 3.22 -36.29
C PRO A 529 -11.46 3.19 -37.73
N ALA A 530 -11.29 4.31 -38.43
CA ALA A 530 -11.50 4.36 -39.88
C ALA A 530 -10.40 3.51 -40.55
N LEU A 531 -10.79 2.33 -41.02
CA LEU A 531 -10.01 1.57 -41.99
C LEU A 531 -10.42 2.01 -43.40
N GLY A 532 -9.48 2.67 -44.09
CA GLY A 532 -9.28 2.51 -45.53
C GLY A 532 -9.96 3.49 -46.48
N ALA A 533 -9.18 4.46 -46.95
CA ALA A 533 -8.81 4.53 -48.37
C ALA A 533 -7.28 4.61 -48.45
#